data_AF-A0A6P1ET75-F1
#
_entry.id   AF-A0A6P1ET75-F1
#
_cell.length_a   1.000
_cell.length_b   1.000
_cell.length_c   1.000
_cell.angle_alpha   90.00
_cell.angle_beta   90.00
_cell.angle_gamma   90.00
#
_symmetry.space_group_name_H-M   'P 1'
#
loop_
_entity.id
_entity.type
_entity.pdbx_description
1 polymer ?
#
loop_
_entity_poly.entity_id
_entity_poly.type
_entity_poly.pdbx_seq_one_letter_code
_entity_poly.pdbx_strand_id
1 'polypeptide(L)'
;MSEKDVKKNGVPQNRDKEFLADPWARTRTRNGLAADEVISALQKSIRKGKERAACEFAYEMYISSPQMEEKLWRRLQAISVEDIGMGNPQAPILINSLNQMRQNFSYNEPDRAMMFVHAIRYLCESTKDRSSDLLKNIIIKNFALGYVPEIPDYALDKHTTRGKKMGRGSMHFLEVDSKVTPQLKVDNDYWDEYHKIRENWDDSKVIPNAFKFNPYQI
;
A
#
# COMPACT_ATOMS: atom_id res chain seq x y z
N MET A 1 -65.83 32.23 -0.14
CA MET A 1 -64.35 32.22 -0.05
C MET A 1 -63.95 31.49 1.21
N SER A 2 -63.32 30.32 1.09
CA SER A 2 -62.58 29.71 2.21
C SER A 2 -61.36 28.99 1.66
N GLU A 3 -60.21 29.63 1.85
CA GLU A 3 -58.88 29.05 1.66
C GLU A 3 -58.66 27.96 2.72
N LYS A 4 -58.34 26.75 2.26
CA LYS A 4 -57.68 25.72 3.07
C LYS A 4 -56.53 25.13 2.26
N ASP A 5 -55.45 25.91 2.25
CA ASP A 5 -54.06 25.49 2.47
C ASP A 5 -53.58 24.17 1.83
N VAL A 6 -53.13 24.33 0.59
CA VAL A 6 -51.78 24.01 0.09
C VAL A 6 -50.97 23.00 0.94
N LYS A 7 -50.83 21.79 0.40
CA LYS A 7 -49.84 20.79 0.81
C LYS A 7 -48.44 21.43 0.78
N LYS A 8 -47.86 21.68 1.95
CA LYS A 8 -46.45 22.02 2.11
C LYS A 8 -45.60 20.84 1.66
N ASN A 9 -44.98 20.97 0.49
CA ASN A 9 -43.82 20.18 0.09
C ASN A 9 -42.71 20.43 1.12
N GLY A 10 -42.60 19.55 2.11
CA GLY A 10 -41.50 19.56 3.05
C GLY A 10 -40.23 19.17 2.33
N VAL A 11 -39.30 20.14 2.20
CA VAL A 11 -37.88 19.87 1.94
C VAL A 11 -37.43 18.81 2.95
N PRO A 12 -36.70 17.75 2.54
CA PRO A 12 -36.17 16.78 3.48
C PRO A 12 -35.31 17.52 4.51
N GLN A 13 -35.79 17.58 5.75
CA GLN A 13 -34.99 18.10 6.84
C GLN A 13 -33.82 17.14 7.02
N ASN A 14 -32.63 17.67 6.76
CA ASN A 14 -31.34 17.03 6.94
C ASN A 14 -31.18 16.67 8.43
N ARG A 15 -31.66 15.49 8.81
CA ARG A 15 -31.31 14.83 10.06
C ARG A 15 -29.98 14.17 9.78
N ASP A 16 -28.89 14.77 10.27
CA ASP A 16 -27.75 14.08 10.89
C ASP A 16 -26.66 15.12 11.21
N LYS A 17 -26.46 15.34 12.51
CA LYS A 17 -25.43 16.24 13.07
C LYS A 17 -24.21 15.45 13.59
N GLU A 18 -23.93 14.30 13.00
CA GLU A 18 -22.64 13.62 13.12
C GLU A 18 -21.95 13.65 11.76
N PHE A 19 -21.28 14.77 11.50
CA PHE A 19 -20.55 14.94 10.25
C PHE A 19 -19.26 14.15 10.31
N LEU A 20 -19.14 13.12 9.46
CA LEU A 20 -17.85 12.52 9.15
C LEU A 20 -16.93 13.60 8.55
N ALA A 21 -15.66 13.60 8.96
CA ALA A 21 -14.64 14.49 8.40
C ALA A 21 -14.29 14.15 6.94
N ASP A 22 -14.69 12.96 6.46
CA ASP A 22 -14.44 12.51 5.09
C ASP A 22 -15.22 13.39 4.07
N PRO A 23 -14.53 14.07 3.13
CA PRO A 23 -15.21 14.86 2.10
C PRO A 23 -16.17 14.03 1.23
N TRP A 24 -15.96 12.71 1.10
CA TRP A 24 -16.86 11.83 0.33
C TRP A 24 -18.22 11.65 1.00
N ALA A 25 -18.33 11.81 2.32
CA ALA A 25 -19.61 11.74 3.04
C ALA A 25 -20.58 12.87 2.67
N ARG A 26 -20.06 13.96 2.09
CA ARG A 26 -20.85 15.12 1.62
C ARG A 26 -21.02 15.13 0.11
N THR A 27 -20.49 14.12 -0.58
CA THR A 27 -20.53 14.03 -2.04
C THR A 27 -21.66 13.10 -2.46
N ARG A 28 -22.33 13.46 -3.56
CA ARG A 28 -23.30 12.58 -4.23
C ARG A 28 -22.72 12.13 -5.56
N THR A 29 -23.00 10.88 -5.91
CA THR A 29 -22.64 10.31 -7.21
C THR A 29 -23.56 10.85 -8.32
N ARG A 30 -23.26 10.51 -9.58
CA ARG A 30 -24.09 10.90 -10.73
C ARG A 30 -25.56 10.52 -10.56
N ASN A 31 -25.83 9.34 -10.00
CA ASN A 31 -27.19 8.85 -9.78
C ASN A 31 -27.74 9.20 -8.39
N GLY A 32 -27.13 10.15 -7.68
CA GLY A 32 -27.64 10.67 -6.40
C GLY A 32 -27.38 9.78 -5.19
N LEU A 33 -26.51 8.76 -5.31
CA LEU A 33 -26.12 7.91 -4.18
C LEU A 33 -25.11 8.63 -3.29
N ALA A 34 -25.03 8.25 -2.02
CA ALA A 34 -23.98 8.73 -1.12
C ALA A 34 -22.62 8.16 -1.54
N ALA A 35 -21.65 9.04 -1.83
CA ALA A 35 -20.39 8.62 -2.44
C ALA A 35 -19.54 7.74 -1.50
N ASP A 36 -19.54 8.03 -0.21
CA ASP A 36 -18.89 7.22 0.83
C ASP A 36 -19.49 5.80 0.93
N GLU A 37 -20.82 5.67 0.83
CA GLU A 37 -21.49 4.37 0.78
C GLU A 37 -21.10 3.58 -0.48
N VAL A 38 -21.06 4.22 -1.65
CA VAL A 38 -20.62 3.59 -2.91
C VAL A 38 -19.17 3.12 -2.81
N ILE A 39 -18.27 3.96 -2.28
CA ILE A 39 -16.86 3.62 -2.04
C ILE A 39 -16.73 2.42 -1.09
N SER A 40 -17.51 2.44 0.00
CA SER A 40 -17.59 1.37 1.00
C SER A 40 -18.12 0.07 0.40
N ALA A 41 -19.12 0.15 -0.47
CA ALA A 41 -19.76 -0.98 -1.13
C ALA A 41 -18.84 -1.65 -2.16
N LEU A 42 -18.07 -0.88 -2.93
CA LEU A 42 -17.01 -1.38 -3.79
C LEU A 42 -16.05 -2.31 -3.02
N GLN A 43 -15.47 -1.79 -1.93
CA GLN A 43 -14.49 -2.53 -1.14
C GLN A 43 -15.08 -3.80 -0.53
N LYS A 44 -16.25 -3.69 0.10
CA LYS A 44 -16.89 -4.83 0.75
C LYS A 44 -17.34 -5.90 -0.26
N SER A 45 -17.70 -5.49 -1.47
CA SER A 45 -18.05 -6.42 -2.54
C SER A 45 -16.83 -7.23 -2.99
N ILE A 46 -15.68 -6.57 -3.20
CA ILE A 46 -14.42 -7.27 -3.56
C ILE A 46 -13.97 -8.22 -2.44
N ARG A 47 -13.97 -7.75 -1.18
CA ARG A 47 -13.67 -8.58 0.01
C ARG A 47 -14.50 -9.86 0.06
N LYS A 48 -15.76 -9.80 -0.37
CA LYS A 48 -16.72 -10.92 -0.37
C LYS A 48 -16.79 -11.67 -1.71
N GLY A 49 -15.93 -11.37 -2.68
CA GLY A 49 -15.94 -12.00 -4.00
C GLY A 49 -17.22 -11.72 -4.81
N LYS A 50 -17.90 -10.61 -4.54
CA LYS A 50 -19.12 -10.21 -5.27
C LYS A 50 -18.75 -9.37 -6.49
N GLU A 51 -18.17 -10.03 -7.49
CA GLU A 51 -17.60 -9.41 -8.70
C GLU A 51 -18.56 -8.43 -9.39
N ARG A 52 -19.74 -8.89 -9.79
CA ARG A 52 -20.69 -8.05 -10.54
C ARG A 52 -21.08 -6.79 -9.77
N ALA A 53 -21.41 -6.94 -8.49
CA ALA A 53 -21.76 -5.81 -7.63
C ALA A 53 -20.58 -4.83 -7.46
N ALA A 54 -19.35 -5.33 -7.31
CA ALA A 54 -18.16 -4.49 -7.24
C ALA A 54 -17.97 -3.68 -8.53
N CYS A 55 -18.15 -4.30 -9.70
CA CYS A 55 -18.10 -3.62 -10.99
C CYS A 55 -19.18 -2.54 -11.14
N GLU A 56 -20.41 -2.80 -10.67
CA GLU A 56 -21.50 -1.81 -10.69
C GLU A 56 -21.17 -0.57 -9.83
N PHE A 57 -20.66 -0.76 -8.61
CA PHE A 57 -20.21 0.36 -7.77
C PHE A 57 -19.00 1.10 -8.36
N ALA A 58 -18.03 0.38 -8.93
CA ALA A 58 -16.90 1.02 -9.60
C ALA A 58 -17.33 1.83 -10.82
N TYR A 59 -18.28 1.33 -11.60
CA TYR A 59 -18.84 2.06 -12.73
C TYR A 59 -19.57 3.32 -12.27
N GLU A 60 -20.35 3.25 -11.19
CA GLU A 60 -20.98 4.43 -10.58
C GLU A 60 -19.93 5.48 -10.18
N MET A 61 -18.82 5.06 -9.59
CA MET A 61 -17.72 5.96 -9.26
C MET A 61 -17.11 6.59 -10.53
N TYR A 62 -16.82 5.76 -11.54
CA TYR A 62 -16.23 6.19 -12.79
C TYR A 62 -17.09 7.23 -13.50
N ILE A 63 -18.39 7.00 -13.67
CA ILE A 63 -19.26 7.95 -14.40
C ILE A 63 -19.58 9.22 -13.62
N SER A 64 -19.26 9.26 -12.31
CA SER A 64 -19.56 10.39 -11.44
C SER A 64 -18.61 11.57 -11.63
N SER A 65 -17.30 11.32 -11.67
CA SER A 65 -16.29 12.35 -11.95
C SER A 65 -14.88 11.76 -12.10
N PRO A 66 -13.95 12.47 -12.75
CA PRO A 66 -12.53 12.09 -12.75
C PRO A 66 -11.94 11.93 -11.34
N GLN A 67 -12.39 12.74 -10.37
CA GLN A 67 -11.92 12.64 -8.99
C GLN A 67 -12.43 11.37 -8.29
N MET A 68 -13.65 10.93 -8.60
CA MET A 68 -14.19 9.66 -8.13
C MET A 68 -13.47 8.47 -8.79
N GLU A 69 -13.08 8.58 -10.06
CA GLU A 69 -12.21 7.58 -10.70
C GLU A 69 -10.85 7.48 -9.98
N GLU A 70 -10.19 8.60 -9.68
CA GLU A 70 -8.95 8.57 -8.89
C GLU A 70 -9.14 7.96 -7.50
N LYS A 71 -10.28 8.19 -6.85
CA LYS A 71 -10.64 7.54 -5.59
C LYS A 71 -10.85 6.03 -5.76
N LEU A 72 -11.50 5.59 -6.84
CA LEU A 72 -11.69 4.18 -7.19
C LEU A 72 -10.33 3.47 -7.25
N TRP A 73 -9.37 3.98 -8.01
CA TRP A 73 -8.06 3.35 -8.15
C TRP A 73 -7.24 3.36 -6.87
N ARG A 74 -7.28 4.44 -6.08
CA ARG A 74 -6.69 4.46 -4.73
C ARG A 74 -7.31 3.43 -3.79
N ARG A 75 -8.58 3.07 -3.99
CA ARG A 75 -9.22 1.97 -3.24
C ARG A 75 -8.79 0.61 -3.76
N LEU A 76 -8.75 0.38 -5.07
CA LEU A 76 -8.27 -0.89 -5.63
C LEU A 76 -6.84 -1.20 -5.17
N GLN A 77 -5.95 -0.20 -5.15
CA GLN A 77 -4.60 -0.34 -4.60
C GLN A 77 -4.61 -0.74 -3.12
N ALA A 78 -5.38 -0.04 -2.28
CA ALA A 78 -5.49 -0.38 -0.86
C ALA A 78 -6.06 -1.80 -0.65
N ILE A 79 -7.11 -2.17 -1.38
CA ILE A 79 -7.75 -3.49 -1.32
C ILE A 79 -6.78 -4.61 -1.69
N SER A 80 -5.90 -4.38 -2.67
CA SER A 80 -4.89 -5.37 -3.10
C SER A 80 -3.91 -5.77 -1.99
N VAL A 81 -3.71 -4.93 -0.97
CA VAL A 81 -2.85 -5.23 0.19
C VAL A 81 -3.64 -5.48 1.48
N GLU A 82 -4.83 -4.88 1.62
CA GLU A 82 -5.68 -4.99 2.82
C GLU A 82 -6.52 -6.27 2.83
N ASP A 83 -7.15 -6.61 1.71
CA ASP A 83 -8.16 -7.66 1.60
C ASP A 83 -7.67 -8.89 0.83
N ILE A 84 -6.67 -8.70 -0.03
CA ILE A 84 -6.00 -9.79 -0.75
C ILE A 84 -4.71 -10.20 -0.02
N GLY A 85 -3.91 -9.23 0.43
CA GLY A 85 -2.76 -9.46 1.31
C GLY A 85 -1.81 -10.54 0.79
N MET A 86 -1.37 -11.43 1.68
CA MET A 86 -0.51 -12.55 1.31
C MET A 86 -1.24 -13.66 0.54
N GLY A 87 -2.57 -13.57 0.40
CA GLY A 87 -3.36 -14.48 -0.42
C GLY A 87 -3.01 -14.38 -1.90
N ASN A 88 -2.52 -13.22 -2.35
CA ASN A 88 -1.90 -13.04 -3.66
C ASN A 88 -0.94 -11.85 -3.66
N PRO A 89 0.36 -12.07 -3.40
CA PRO A 89 1.37 -11.00 -3.35
C PRO A 89 1.60 -10.28 -4.68
N GLN A 90 1.11 -10.81 -5.81
CA GLN A 90 1.24 -10.18 -7.12
C GLN A 90 0.12 -9.16 -7.40
N ALA A 91 -0.94 -9.14 -6.59
CA ALA A 91 -2.08 -8.25 -6.81
C ALA A 91 -1.70 -6.76 -6.83
N PRO A 92 -0.88 -6.23 -5.91
CA PRO A 92 -0.51 -4.81 -5.94
C PRO A 92 0.22 -4.41 -7.22
N ILE A 93 1.03 -5.33 -7.78
CA ILE A 93 1.78 -5.11 -9.02
C ILE A 93 0.81 -4.95 -10.19
N LEU A 94 -0.08 -5.93 -10.41
CA LEU A 94 -1.04 -5.89 -11.50
C LEU A 94 -1.97 -4.66 -11.40
N ILE A 95 -2.48 -4.37 -10.19
CA ILE A 95 -3.36 -3.22 -9.98
C ILE A 95 -2.65 -1.89 -10.26
N ASN A 96 -1.37 -1.78 -9.88
CA ASN A 96 -0.57 -0.60 -10.20
C ASN A 96 -0.31 -0.48 -11.71
N SER A 97 -0.01 -1.59 -12.40
CA SER A 97 0.15 -1.60 -13.85
C SER A 97 -1.12 -1.17 -14.58
N LEU A 98 -2.29 -1.71 -14.21
CA LEU A 98 -3.57 -1.31 -14.81
C LEU A 98 -3.92 0.16 -14.52
N ASN A 99 -3.61 0.65 -13.32
CA ASN A 99 -3.79 2.06 -12.97
C ASN A 99 -2.91 2.99 -13.80
N GLN A 100 -1.71 2.56 -14.20
CA GLN A 100 -0.87 3.31 -15.13
C GLN A 100 -1.37 3.19 -16.57
N MET A 101 -1.70 1.98 -17.02
CA MET A 101 -2.20 1.72 -18.38
C MET A 101 -3.43 2.54 -18.72
N ARG A 102 -4.38 2.72 -17.77
CA ARG A 102 -5.59 3.52 -18.03
C ARG A 102 -5.27 4.95 -18.46
N GLN A 103 -4.14 5.52 -18.02
CA GLN A 103 -3.76 6.91 -18.31
C GLN A 103 -3.39 7.13 -19.78
N ASN A 104 -3.19 6.06 -20.55
CA ASN A 104 -3.01 6.13 -22.00
C ASN A 104 -4.33 6.35 -22.76
N PHE A 105 -5.48 6.26 -22.07
CA PHE A 105 -6.81 6.39 -22.64
C PHE A 105 -7.48 7.65 -22.11
N SER A 106 -8.29 8.30 -22.95
CA SER A 106 -9.06 9.48 -22.53
C SER A 106 -10.12 9.11 -21.50
N TYR A 107 -10.46 10.04 -20.60
CA TYR A 107 -11.39 9.77 -19.49
C TYR A 107 -12.75 9.22 -19.92
N ASN A 108 -13.26 9.58 -21.10
CA ASN A 108 -14.56 9.16 -21.61
C ASN A 108 -14.46 8.01 -22.62
N GLU A 109 -13.29 7.38 -22.74
CA GLU A 109 -13.07 6.26 -23.65
C GLU A 109 -13.59 4.95 -23.04
N PRO A 110 -14.34 4.13 -23.77
CA PRO A 110 -14.90 2.89 -23.23
C PRO A 110 -13.82 1.91 -22.77
N ASP A 111 -12.70 1.85 -23.48
CA ASP A 111 -11.61 0.92 -23.19
C ASP A 111 -10.90 1.24 -21.86
N ARG A 112 -10.95 2.50 -21.43
CA ARG A 112 -10.44 2.92 -20.11
C ARG A 112 -11.18 2.21 -18.98
N ALA A 113 -12.48 2.02 -19.11
CA ALA A 113 -13.29 1.35 -18.09
C ALA A 113 -12.95 -0.14 -17.94
N MET A 114 -12.48 -0.79 -19.01
CA MET A 114 -12.05 -2.19 -18.96
C MET A 114 -10.92 -2.41 -17.94
N MET A 115 -10.07 -1.41 -17.70
CA MET A 115 -8.95 -1.51 -16.77
C MET A 115 -9.43 -1.78 -15.34
N PHE A 116 -10.42 -1.03 -14.85
CA PHE A 116 -10.92 -1.24 -13.48
C PHE A 116 -11.81 -2.49 -13.41
N VAL A 117 -12.53 -2.83 -14.48
CA VAL A 117 -13.31 -4.08 -14.53
C VAL A 117 -12.36 -5.28 -14.40
N HIS A 118 -11.28 -5.33 -15.18
CA HIS A 118 -10.30 -6.41 -15.12
C HIS A 118 -9.62 -6.49 -13.75
N ALA A 119 -9.24 -5.34 -13.17
CA ALA A 119 -8.70 -5.25 -11.82
C ALA A 119 -9.65 -5.85 -10.77
N ILE A 120 -10.95 -5.52 -10.84
CA ILE A 120 -11.95 -5.99 -9.88
C ILE A 120 -12.16 -7.51 -9.98
N ARG A 121 -12.25 -8.04 -11.20
CA ARG A 121 -12.36 -9.50 -11.43
C ARG A 121 -11.19 -10.24 -10.79
N TYR A 122 -9.97 -9.80 -11.09
CA TYR A 122 -8.75 -10.38 -10.54
C TYR A 122 -8.72 -10.36 -9.00
N LEU A 123 -9.10 -9.24 -8.38
CA LEU A 123 -9.16 -9.14 -6.92
C LEU A 123 -10.27 -10.02 -6.32
N CYS A 124 -11.44 -10.10 -6.99
CA CYS A 124 -12.55 -10.95 -6.55
C CYS A 124 -12.18 -12.44 -6.59
N GLU A 125 -11.44 -12.89 -7.61
CA GLU A 125 -10.99 -14.27 -7.79
C GLU A 125 -9.80 -14.64 -6.88
N SER A 126 -8.98 -13.66 -6.46
CA SER A 126 -7.81 -13.91 -5.60
C SER A 126 -8.18 -14.49 -4.22
N THR A 127 -7.32 -15.32 -3.64
CA THR A 127 -7.43 -15.73 -2.24
C THR A 127 -7.37 -14.49 -1.33
N LYS A 128 -8.26 -14.42 -0.34
CA LYS A 128 -8.37 -13.28 0.58
C LYS A 128 -7.47 -13.49 1.80
N ASP A 129 -6.71 -12.46 2.18
CA ASP A 129 -5.95 -12.41 3.42
C ASP A 129 -6.00 -10.98 3.97
N ARG A 130 -6.33 -10.86 5.27
CA ARG A 130 -6.40 -9.59 5.99
C ARG A 130 -5.33 -9.45 7.07
N SER A 131 -4.37 -10.38 7.12
CA SER A 131 -3.38 -10.44 8.20
C SER A 131 -2.48 -9.19 8.23
N SER A 132 -2.13 -8.60 7.09
CA SER A 132 -1.41 -7.31 7.00
C SER A 132 -2.16 -6.14 7.66
N ASP A 133 -3.48 -6.01 7.41
CA ASP A 133 -4.30 -4.97 8.04
C ASP A 133 -4.39 -5.18 9.56
N LEU A 134 -4.59 -6.42 10.00
CA LEU A 134 -4.67 -6.76 11.41
C LEU A 134 -3.34 -6.47 12.13
N LEU A 135 -2.21 -6.89 11.56
CA LEU A 135 -0.88 -6.65 12.13
C LEU A 135 -0.58 -5.15 12.25
N LYS A 136 -0.86 -4.38 11.20
CA LYS A 136 -0.74 -2.91 11.21
C LYS A 136 -1.58 -2.31 12.35
N ASN A 137 -2.83 -2.75 12.53
CA ASN A 137 -3.69 -2.25 13.61
C ASN A 137 -3.17 -2.64 15.00
N ILE A 138 -2.65 -3.86 15.19
CA ILE A 138 -2.01 -4.28 16.44
C ILE A 138 -0.83 -3.36 16.78
N ILE A 139 0.07 -3.12 15.82
CA ILE A 139 1.24 -2.26 16.00
C ILE A 139 0.82 -0.84 16.40
N ILE A 140 -0.12 -0.22 15.66
CA ILE A 140 -0.61 1.13 15.95
C ILE A 140 -1.20 1.22 17.36
N LYS A 141 -1.98 0.22 17.77
CA LYS A 141 -2.58 0.20 19.10
C LYS A 141 -1.55 0.00 20.21
N ASN A 142 -0.56 -0.86 20.02
CA ASN A 142 0.53 -1.03 20.98
C ASN A 142 1.32 0.27 21.17
N PHE A 143 1.69 0.96 20.08
CA PHE A 143 2.36 2.26 20.17
C PHE A 143 1.50 3.31 20.89
N ALA A 144 0.19 3.33 20.65
CA ALA A 144 -0.73 4.22 21.37
C ALA A 144 -0.83 3.90 22.87
N LEU A 145 -0.48 2.69 23.29
CA LEU A 145 -0.38 2.25 24.69
C LEU A 145 1.03 2.44 25.28
N GLY A 146 1.92 3.15 24.57
CA GLY A 146 3.27 3.47 25.05
C GLY A 146 4.32 2.41 24.76
N TYR A 147 4.00 1.34 24.03
CA TYR A 147 5.02 0.42 23.55
C TYR A 147 5.96 1.11 22.55
N VAL A 148 7.26 0.92 22.74
CA VAL A 148 8.30 1.22 21.76
C VAL A 148 9.24 0.01 21.67
N PRO A 149 9.67 -0.40 20.47
CA PRO A 149 10.57 -1.54 20.32
C PRO A 149 11.96 -1.20 20.88
N GLU A 150 12.59 -2.18 21.52
CA GLU A 150 14.00 -2.08 21.88
C GLU A 150 14.86 -2.28 20.63
N ILE A 151 15.99 -1.55 20.55
CA ILE A 151 16.95 -1.73 19.47
C ILE A 151 17.74 -3.02 19.73
N PRO A 152 17.58 -4.06 18.90
CA PRO A 152 18.24 -5.33 19.13
C PRO A 152 19.75 -5.22 18.87
N ASP A 153 20.53 -6.10 19.49
CA ASP A 153 21.99 -6.07 19.39
C ASP A 153 22.49 -6.24 17.95
N TYR A 154 21.84 -7.09 17.16
CA TYR A 154 22.19 -7.33 15.75
C TYR A 154 21.98 -6.10 14.85
N ALA A 155 21.26 -5.08 15.31
CA ALA A 155 21.11 -3.82 14.57
C ALA A 155 22.27 -2.84 14.82
N LEU A 156 23.20 -3.18 15.72
CA LEU A 156 24.35 -2.33 16.06
C LEU A 156 25.58 -2.78 15.27
N ASP A 157 25.76 -2.19 14.11
CA ASP A 157 26.84 -2.57 13.20
C ASP A 157 27.87 -1.43 13.01
N LYS A 158 28.74 -1.62 12.01
CA LYS A 158 29.75 -0.65 11.58
C LYS A 158 29.17 0.68 11.07
N HIS A 159 27.87 0.77 10.78
CA HIS A 159 27.18 1.98 10.33
C HIS A 159 26.50 2.73 11.48
N THR A 160 26.39 2.13 12.67
CA THR A 160 25.84 2.79 13.87
C THR A 160 26.92 3.36 14.80
N THR A 161 26.63 4.48 15.46
CA THR A 161 27.55 5.09 16.45
C THR A 161 27.84 4.15 17.62
N ARG A 162 26.82 3.42 18.12
CA ARG A 162 26.98 2.47 19.23
C ARG A 162 27.78 1.24 18.79
N GLY A 163 27.50 0.67 17.62
CA GLY A 163 28.27 -0.46 17.09
C GLY A 163 29.75 -0.12 16.85
N LYS A 164 30.06 1.06 16.29
CA LYS A 164 31.46 1.54 16.16
C LYS A 164 32.18 1.65 17.50
N LYS A 165 31.51 2.20 18.53
CA LYS A 165 32.07 2.27 19.89
C LYS A 165 32.31 0.89 20.50
N MET A 166 31.55 -0.12 20.07
CA MET A 166 31.74 -1.52 20.46
C MET A 166 32.83 -2.23 19.63
N GLY A 167 33.54 -1.52 18.74
CA GLY A 167 34.58 -2.11 17.89
C GLY A 167 34.04 -2.92 16.71
N ARG A 168 32.75 -2.82 16.38
CA ARG A 168 32.14 -3.57 15.27
C ARG A 168 32.50 -2.92 13.94
N GLY A 169 33.39 -3.58 13.20
CA GLY A 169 33.89 -3.15 11.89
C GLY A 169 33.40 -4.04 10.75
N SER A 170 34.05 -3.93 9.60
CA SER A 170 33.66 -4.70 8.39
C SER A 170 33.75 -6.22 8.55
N MET A 171 34.64 -6.75 9.38
CA MET A 171 34.69 -8.20 9.65
C MET A 171 33.46 -8.67 10.44
N HIS A 172 33.10 -7.96 11.50
CA HIS A 172 31.86 -8.23 12.25
C HIS A 172 30.64 -8.21 11.34
N PHE A 173 30.56 -7.23 10.43
CA PHE A 173 29.48 -7.17 9.45
C PHE A 173 29.45 -8.41 8.54
N LEU A 174 30.60 -8.82 7.97
CA LEU A 174 30.66 -9.96 7.06
C LEU A 174 30.32 -11.30 7.75
N GLU A 175 30.75 -11.47 8.99
CA GLU A 175 30.63 -12.74 9.71
C GLU A 175 29.34 -12.86 10.53
N VAL A 176 28.72 -11.74 10.91
CA VAL A 176 27.56 -11.70 11.81
C VAL A 176 26.40 -10.94 11.17
N ASP A 177 26.56 -9.63 10.92
CA ASP A 177 25.42 -8.75 10.61
C ASP A 177 24.83 -8.96 9.20
N SER A 178 25.64 -9.44 8.26
CA SER A 178 25.23 -9.69 6.87
C SER A 178 24.56 -11.04 6.64
N LYS A 179 24.44 -11.86 7.69
CA LYS A 179 23.74 -13.15 7.61
C LYS A 179 22.25 -12.92 7.40
N VAL A 180 21.67 -13.62 6.42
CA VAL A 180 20.25 -13.54 6.09
C VAL A 180 19.50 -14.78 6.57
N THR A 181 18.21 -14.64 6.90
CA THR A 181 17.37 -15.77 7.33
C THR A 181 15.95 -15.62 6.78
N PRO A 182 15.43 -16.60 6.01
CA PRO A 182 16.13 -17.80 5.53
C PRO A 182 17.16 -17.46 4.45
N GLN A 183 18.27 -18.21 4.42
CA GLN A 183 19.30 -18.06 3.39
C GLN A 183 19.08 -19.06 2.25
N LEU A 184 19.14 -18.56 1.01
CA LEU A 184 19.13 -19.40 -0.19
C LEU A 184 20.43 -20.23 -0.25
N LYS A 185 20.34 -21.48 -0.70
CA LYS A 185 21.53 -22.28 -1.04
C LYS A 185 22.23 -21.67 -2.25
N VAL A 186 23.48 -21.24 -2.07
CA VAL A 186 24.34 -20.69 -3.13
C VAL A 186 25.38 -21.73 -3.56
N ASP A 187 25.83 -21.64 -4.82
CA ASP A 187 26.80 -22.54 -5.46
C ASP A 187 28.09 -21.82 -5.91
N ASN A 188 28.28 -20.58 -5.47
CA ASN A 188 29.51 -19.79 -5.65
C ASN A 188 30.30 -19.63 -4.33
N ASP A 189 31.54 -19.17 -4.43
CA ASP A 189 32.51 -19.00 -3.34
C ASP A 189 32.76 -17.52 -2.96
N TYR A 190 31.89 -16.60 -3.39
CA TYR A 190 32.11 -15.16 -3.21
C TYR A 190 32.25 -14.72 -1.76
N TRP A 191 31.57 -15.41 -0.83
CA TRP A 191 31.74 -15.11 0.59
C TRP A 191 33.16 -15.44 1.05
N ASP A 192 33.69 -16.60 0.68
CA ASP A 192 35.05 -17.04 1.05
C ASP A 192 36.12 -16.17 0.38
N GLU A 193 35.94 -15.82 -0.90
CA GLU A 193 36.84 -14.91 -1.62
C GLU A 193 36.89 -13.54 -0.94
N TYR A 194 35.72 -12.95 -0.67
CA TYR A 194 35.65 -11.63 -0.03
C TYR A 194 36.17 -11.67 1.41
N HIS A 195 35.91 -12.74 2.16
CA HIS A 195 36.43 -12.93 3.50
C HIS A 195 37.97 -12.91 3.51
N LYS A 196 38.62 -13.67 2.62
CA LYS A 196 40.09 -13.65 2.45
C LYS A 196 40.63 -12.28 2.06
N ILE A 197 39.95 -11.56 1.17
CA ILE A 197 40.33 -10.19 0.80
C ILE A 197 40.27 -9.28 2.03
N ARG A 198 39.22 -9.39 2.85
CA ARG A 198 39.03 -8.57 4.05
C ARG A 198 40.03 -8.89 5.15
N GLU A 199 40.37 -10.17 5.33
CA GLU A 199 41.39 -10.62 6.29
C GLU A 199 42.78 -10.05 5.94
N ASN A 200 43.09 -9.96 4.65
CA ASN A 200 44.38 -9.48 4.14
C ASN A 200 44.36 -8.02 3.64
N TRP A 201 43.31 -7.27 3.99
CA TRP A 201 43.08 -5.91 3.46
C TRP A 201 44.06 -4.88 4.04
N ASP A 202 44.60 -4.03 3.16
CA ASP A 202 45.52 -2.96 3.51
C ASP A 202 45.16 -1.69 2.74
N ASP A 203 44.60 -0.69 3.44
CA ASP A 203 44.17 0.58 2.86
C ASP A 203 45.32 1.34 2.17
N SER A 204 46.58 1.09 2.55
CA SER A 204 47.74 1.75 1.93
C SER A 204 48.02 1.27 0.50
N LYS A 205 47.49 0.11 0.12
CA LYS A 205 47.64 -0.47 -1.23
C LYS A 205 46.56 0.00 -2.20
N VAL A 206 45.60 0.80 -1.75
CA VAL A 206 44.54 1.33 -2.61
C VAL A 206 45.14 2.31 -3.63
N ILE A 207 44.90 2.04 -4.91
CA ILE A 207 45.46 2.83 -6.02
C ILE A 207 44.89 4.26 -6.06
N PRO A 208 45.65 5.28 -6.51
CA PRO A 208 45.21 6.68 -6.49
C PRO A 208 43.94 6.98 -7.30
N ASN A 209 43.68 6.20 -8.34
CA ASN A 209 42.52 6.33 -9.22
C ASN A 209 41.35 5.41 -8.83
N ALA A 210 41.37 4.80 -7.64
CA ALA A 210 40.26 4.00 -7.15
C ALA A 210 38.97 4.85 -7.05
N PHE A 211 37.86 4.28 -7.50
CA PHE A 211 36.56 4.94 -7.41
C PHE A 211 36.15 5.14 -5.95
N LYS A 212 35.67 6.34 -5.61
CA LYS A 212 35.23 6.69 -4.25
C LYS A 212 33.72 6.74 -4.18
N PHE A 213 33.13 5.75 -3.52
CA PHE A 213 31.71 5.73 -3.22
C PHE A 213 31.37 6.77 -2.14
N ASN A 214 30.15 7.31 -2.18
CA ASN A 214 29.62 8.16 -1.11
C ASN A 214 29.48 7.31 0.18
N PRO A 215 30.02 7.76 1.34
CA PRO A 215 29.89 7.02 2.59
C PRO A 215 28.45 6.95 3.16
N TYR A 216 27.49 7.68 2.58
CA TYR A 216 26.08 7.66 2.98
C TYR A 216 25.13 7.71 1.78
N GLN A 217 23.88 7.29 2.02
CA GLN A 217 22.77 7.41 1.06
C GLN A 217 22.16 8.81 1.13
N ILE A 218 21.70 9.35 0.00
CA ILE A 218 21.00 10.64 -0.13
C ILE A 218 19.50 10.38 -0.19
#